data_AF-A0A3D2K1M3-F1
#
_entry.id   AF-A0A3D2K1M3-F1
#
_cell.length_a   1.000
_cell.length_b   1.000
_cell.length_c   1.000
_cell.angle_alpha   90.00
_cell.angle_beta   90.00
_cell.angle_gamma   90.00
#
_symmetry.space_group_name_H-M   'P 1'
#
loop_
_entity.id
_entity.type
_entity.pdbx_description
1 polymer ?
#
loop_
_entity_poly.entity_id
_entity_poly.type
_entity_poly.pdbx_seq_one_letter_code
_entity_poly.pdbx_strand_id
1 'polypeptide(L)'
;MKHTFYPKNRDGFTLVELLVAMMITIVLLGVLVYLTAISMDTYRDSRNEVRASRQAKEALETISKDLESMVSRRDGNTYEWLYAGVEPRGLEGPDGREITNASQLIFFTGATDRYNGKIGTADDKGGDVSAVTYRLVYRDQIG
;
A
#
# COMPACT_ATOMS: atom_id res chain seq x y z
N MET A 1 -25.05 80.98 12.22
CA MET A 1 -25.48 79.55 12.21
C MET A 1 -24.87 78.87 13.42
N LYS A 2 -25.70 78.39 14.38
CA LYS A 2 -25.23 77.59 15.51
C LYS A 2 -25.39 76.11 15.14
N HIS A 3 -24.28 75.38 15.00
CA HIS A 3 -24.32 73.91 14.89
C HIS A 3 -24.33 73.33 16.29
N THR A 4 -25.44 72.69 16.66
CA THR A 4 -25.57 71.88 17.87
C THR A 4 -24.97 70.50 17.59
N PHE A 5 -23.83 70.20 18.21
CA PHE A 5 -23.25 68.86 18.21
C PHE A 5 -24.00 67.99 19.23
N TYR A 6 -24.69 66.95 18.75
CA TYR A 6 -25.22 65.90 19.62
C TYR A 6 -24.07 64.95 20.00
N PRO A 7 -23.81 64.70 21.29
CA PRO A 7 -22.86 63.68 21.69
C PRO A 7 -23.40 62.32 21.28
N LYS A 8 -22.63 61.60 20.46
CA LYS A 8 -22.90 60.21 20.10
C LYS A 8 -22.53 59.33 21.30
N ASN A 9 -23.50 58.67 21.93
CA ASN A 9 -23.23 57.67 22.95
C ASN A 9 -22.28 56.61 22.37
N ARG A 10 -21.15 56.39 23.04
CA ARG A 10 -20.21 55.32 22.72
C ARG A 10 -20.64 54.12 23.55
N ASP A 11 -21.43 53.26 22.94
CA ASP A 11 -21.84 52.01 23.58
C ASP A 11 -20.62 51.07 23.62
N GLY A 12 -20.15 50.77 24.82
CA GLY A 12 -19.11 49.79 25.09
C GLY A 12 -19.72 48.45 25.50
N PHE A 13 -19.00 47.36 25.26
CA PHE A 13 -19.44 46.03 25.69
C PHE A 13 -19.42 45.89 27.20
N THR A 14 -20.44 45.21 27.75
CA THR A 14 -20.47 44.86 29.16
C THR A 14 -19.48 43.72 29.47
N LEU A 15 -18.99 43.66 30.71
CA LEU A 15 -18.11 42.57 31.17
C LEU A 15 -18.76 41.19 30.98
N VAL A 16 -20.09 41.13 31.18
CA VAL A 16 -20.88 39.90 31.02
C VAL A 16 -20.90 39.45 29.56
N GLU A 17 -21.08 40.35 28.59
CA GLU A 17 -21.00 39.99 27.18
C GLU A 17 -19.63 39.46 26.78
N LEU A 18 -18.55 40.06 27.29
CA LEU A 18 -17.20 39.56 27.02
C LEU A 18 -16.98 38.15 27.58
N LEU A 19 -17.46 37.88 28.80
CA LEU A 19 -17.37 36.55 29.39
C LEU A 19 -18.21 35.51 28.65
N VAL A 20 -19.43 35.88 28.22
CA VAL A 20 -20.29 35.01 27.42
C VAL A 20 -19.67 34.74 26.05
N ALA A 21 -19.14 35.77 25.39
CA ALA A 21 -18.47 35.63 24.10
C ALA A 21 -17.26 34.68 24.20
N MET A 22 -16.43 34.85 25.24
CA MET A 22 -15.28 33.97 25.49
C MET A 22 -15.69 32.53 25.83
N MET A 23 -16.78 32.35 26.60
CA MET A 23 -17.30 31.02 26.88
C MET A 23 -17.73 30.31 25.60
N ILE A 24 -18.48 30.99 24.74
CA ILE A 24 -18.94 30.44 23.47
C ILE A 24 -17.75 30.12 22.56
N THR A 25 -16.74 30.99 22.45
CA THR A 25 -15.57 30.72 21.61
C THR A 25 -14.76 29.52 22.10
N ILE A 26 -14.60 29.34 23.41
CA ILE A 26 -13.93 28.15 23.96
C ILE A 26 -14.69 26.88 23.61
N VAL A 27 -16.02 26.89 23.75
CA VAL A 27 -16.86 25.73 23.38
C VAL A 27 -16.72 25.44 21.89
N LEU A 28 -16.78 26.46 21.03
CA LEU A 28 -16.64 26.30 19.58
C LEU A 28 -15.26 25.77 19.18
N LEU A 29 -14.18 26.30 19.78
CA LEU A 29 -12.83 25.81 19.54
C LEU A 29 -12.64 24.37 20.01
N GLY A 30 -13.23 23.98 21.15
CA GLY A 30 -13.21 22.61 21.63
C GLY A 30 -13.83 21.64 20.63
N VAL A 31 -15.01 21.98 20.10
CA VAL A 31 -15.69 21.17 19.07
C VAL A 31 -14.86 21.11 17.78
N LEU A 32 -14.27 22.23 17.35
CA LEU A 32 -13.43 22.28 16.14
C LEU A 32 -12.21 21.36 16.26
N VAL A 33 -11.48 21.41 17.39
CA VAL A 33 -10.32 20.56 17.62
C VAL A 33 -10.72 19.09 17.67
N TYR A 34 -11.83 18.77 18.34
CA TYR A 34 -12.36 17.41 18.40
C TYR A 34 -12.67 16.83 17.01
N LEU A 35 -13.37 17.58 16.16
CA LEU A 35 -13.68 17.18 14.78
C LEU A 35 -12.40 17.04 13.93
N THR A 36 -11.43 17.93 14.15
CA THR A 36 -10.14 17.88 13.46
C THR A 36 -9.35 16.62 13.83
N ALA A 37 -9.38 16.22 15.10
CA ALA A 37 -8.73 15.01 15.57
C ALA A 37 -9.30 13.75 14.87
N ILE A 38 -10.63 13.59 14.86
CA ILE A 38 -11.30 12.47 14.18
C ILE A 38 -10.98 12.46 12.67
N SER A 39 -11.00 13.63 12.04
CA SER A 39 -10.70 13.77 10.61
C SER A 39 -9.25 13.39 10.30
N MET A 40 -8.31 13.75 11.18
CA MET A 40 -6.89 13.41 11.03
C MET A 40 -6.66 11.91 11.15
N ASP A 41 -7.30 11.25 12.11
CA ASP A 41 -7.15 9.79 12.28
C ASP A 41 -7.74 9.03 11.09
N THR A 42 -8.92 9.42 10.63
CA THR A 42 -9.54 8.87 9.41
C THR A 42 -8.64 9.07 8.18
N TYR A 43 -8.01 10.25 8.08
CA TYR A 43 -7.09 10.55 6.98
C TYR A 43 -5.84 9.67 7.03
N ARG A 44 -5.27 9.44 8.22
CA ARG A 44 -4.09 8.56 8.40
C ARG A 44 -4.42 7.12 8.00
N ASP A 45 -5.56 6.60 8.43
CA ASP A 45 -5.99 5.25 8.10
C ASP A 45 -6.19 5.09 6.59
N SER A 46 -6.89 6.04 5.97
CA SER A 46 -7.07 6.07 4.51
C SER A 46 -5.72 6.12 3.76
N ARG A 47 -4.75 6.89 4.26
CA ARG A 47 -3.40 6.95 3.66
C ARG A 47 -2.65 5.63 3.81
N ASN A 48 -2.80 4.92 4.93
CA ASN A 48 -2.18 3.62 5.16
C ASN A 48 -2.80 2.56 4.23
N GLU A 49 -4.12 2.56 4.09
CA GLU A 49 -4.83 1.69 3.16
C GLU A 49 -4.39 1.93 1.71
N VAL A 50 -4.31 3.20 1.27
CA VAL A 50 -3.85 3.55 -0.08
C VAL A 50 -2.41 3.09 -0.32
N ARG A 51 -1.53 3.21 0.68
CA ARG A 51 -0.15 2.72 0.58
C ARG A 51 -0.09 1.20 0.46
N ALA A 52 -0.84 0.48 1.30
CA ALA A 52 -0.92 -0.98 1.25
C ALA A 52 -1.49 -1.46 -0.10
N SER A 53 -2.53 -0.79 -0.61
CA SER A 53 -3.12 -1.08 -1.92
C SER A 53 -2.13 -0.88 -3.06
N ARG A 54 -1.32 0.20 -3.02
CA ARG A 54 -0.27 0.43 -4.01
C ARG A 54 0.81 -0.65 -3.98
N GLN A 55 1.25 -1.06 -2.79
CA GLN A 55 2.22 -2.14 -2.64
C GLN A 55 1.67 -3.47 -3.16
N ALA A 56 0.42 -3.79 -2.84
CA ALA A 56 -0.24 -4.99 -3.36
C ALA A 56 -0.33 -4.96 -4.89
N LYS A 57 -0.67 -3.80 -5.48
CA LYS A 57 -0.71 -3.64 -6.93
C LYS A 57 0.67 -3.86 -7.57
N GLU A 58 1.72 -3.25 -7.04
CA GLU A 58 3.09 -3.42 -7.55
C GLU A 58 3.55 -4.89 -7.47
N ALA A 59 3.20 -5.59 -6.39
CA ALA A 59 3.49 -7.02 -6.24
C ALA A 59 2.72 -7.89 -7.23
N LEU A 60 1.42 -7.63 -7.41
CA LEU A 60 0.58 -8.35 -8.38
C LEU A 60 1.03 -8.10 -9.83
N GLU A 61 1.42 -6.87 -10.16
CA GLU A 61 1.93 -6.53 -11.50
C GLU A 61 3.25 -7.25 -11.79
N THR A 62 4.12 -7.41 -10.78
CA THR A 62 5.34 -8.22 -10.88
C THR A 62 5.02 -9.70 -11.11
N ILE A 63 4.09 -10.26 -10.33
CA ILE A 63 3.63 -11.65 -10.52
C ILE A 63 3.04 -11.84 -11.93
N SER A 64 2.19 -10.92 -12.39
CA SER A 64 1.60 -10.99 -13.74
C SER A 64 2.68 -11.01 -14.81
N LYS A 65 3.66 -10.10 -14.71
CA LYS A 65 4.76 -10.01 -15.67
C LYS A 65 5.61 -11.29 -15.71
N ASP A 66 5.87 -11.89 -14.55
CA ASP A 66 6.64 -13.14 -14.49
C ASP A 66 5.84 -14.31 -15.06
N LEU A 67 4.53 -14.38 -14.78
CA LEU A 67 3.64 -15.41 -15.33
C LEU A 67 3.45 -15.29 -16.84
N GLU A 68 3.30 -14.07 -17.36
CA GLU A 68 3.21 -13.79 -18.80
C GLU A 68 4.48 -14.20 -19.55
N SER A 69 5.63 -14.12 -18.88
CA SER A 69 6.93 -14.52 -19.42
C SER A 69 7.33 -15.95 -19.07
N MET A 70 6.40 -16.75 -18.52
CA MET A 70 6.66 -18.14 -18.16
C MET A 70 6.99 -18.98 -19.41
N VAL A 71 8.09 -19.72 -19.34
CA VAL A 71 8.59 -20.57 -20.43
C VAL A 71 8.35 -22.04 -20.09
N SER A 72 7.73 -22.76 -21.02
CA SER A 72 7.67 -24.23 -21.02
C SER A 72 8.14 -24.74 -22.36
N ARG A 73 9.21 -25.55 -22.37
CA ARG A 73 9.75 -26.16 -23.60
C ARG A 73 9.36 -27.63 -23.65
N ARG A 74 8.76 -28.04 -24.77
CA ARG A 74 8.22 -29.39 -24.99
C ARG A 74 9.30 -30.43 -25.31
N ASP A 75 10.45 -30.02 -25.82
CA ASP A 75 11.41 -30.95 -26.41
C ASP A 75 12.46 -31.46 -25.40
N GLY A 76 12.54 -32.79 -25.28
CA GLY A 76 13.66 -33.53 -24.70
C GLY A 76 13.90 -33.37 -23.19
N ASN A 77 13.10 -32.59 -22.47
CA ASN A 77 13.36 -32.32 -21.06
C ASN A 77 12.75 -33.39 -20.13
N THR A 78 13.58 -33.97 -19.27
CA THR A 78 13.15 -34.89 -18.18
C THR A 78 12.90 -34.14 -16.86
N TYR A 79 13.20 -32.83 -16.82
CA TYR A 79 13.03 -31.98 -15.64
C TYR A 79 11.69 -31.23 -15.64
N GLU A 80 11.24 -30.83 -14.45
CA GLU A 80 10.01 -30.07 -14.23
C GLU A 80 10.22 -28.57 -14.49
N TRP A 81 9.33 -27.96 -15.28
CA TRP A 81 9.38 -26.53 -15.63
C TRP A 81 8.56 -25.63 -14.68
N LEU A 82 7.68 -26.25 -13.89
CA LEU A 82 6.74 -25.60 -12.98
C LEU A 82 6.57 -26.51 -11.78
N TYR A 83 6.96 -26.06 -10.60
CA TYR A 83 6.72 -26.73 -9.34
C TYR A 83 5.75 -25.90 -8.50
N ALA A 84 4.68 -26.52 -8.04
CA ALA A 84 3.74 -25.94 -7.09
C ALA A 84 3.54 -26.94 -5.94
N GLY A 85 3.85 -26.51 -4.73
CA GLY A 85 3.88 -27.40 -3.57
C GLY A 85 3.85 -26.67 -2.25
N VAL A 86 4.09 -27.43 -1.19
CA VAL A 86 4.22 -26.89 0.17
C VAL A 86 5.68 -26.52 0.42
N GLU A 87 5.91 -25.38 1.07
CA GLU A 87 7.24 -24.95 1.49
C GLU A 87 7.85 -26.05 2.40
N PRO A 88 9.03 -26.60 2.02
CA PRO A 88 9.62 -27.71 2.75
C PRO A 88 10.24 -27.30 4.09
N ARG A 89 10.42 -25.99 4.32
CA ARG A 89 10.93 -25.43 5.57
C ARG A 89 9.75 -24.98 6.41
N GLY A 90 9.71 -25.40 7.68
CA GLY A 90 8.81 -24.82 8.67
C GLY A 90 9.08 -23.31 8.73
N LEU A 91 8.06 -22.52 8.37
CA LEU A 91 8.16 -21.08 8.40
C LEU A 91 7.68 -20.58 9.75
N GLU A 92 8.42 -19.64 10.33
CA GLU A 92 7.99 -18.97 11.55
C GLU A 92 6.86 -18.00 11.21
N GLY A 93 5.81 -18.03 12.02
CA GLY A 93 4.63 -17.20 11.97
C GLY A 93 4.52 -16.31 13.20
N PRO A 94 3.40 -15.59 13.35
CA PRO A 94 3.19 -14.70 14.48
C PRO A 94 3.32 -15.45 15.82
N ASP A 95 3.90 -14.78 16.82
CA ASP A 95 4.11 -15.32 18.17
C ASP A 95 4.94 -16.62 18.22
N GLY A 96 5.86 -16.80 17.27
CA GLY A 96 6.74 -17.98 17.21
C GLY A 96 6.01 -19.28 16.83
N ARG A 97 4.79 -19.18 16.28
CA ARG A 97 4.02 -20.34 15.80
C ARG A 97 4.49 -20.75 14.43
N GLU A 98 4.47 -22.04 14.10
CA GLU A 98 4.80 -22.49 12.75
C GLU A 98 3.64 -22.25 11.77
N ILE A 99 3.97 -21.76 10.57
CA ILE A 99 3.07 -21.71 9.43
C ILE A 99 3.13 -23.07 8.74
N THR A 100 2.08 -23.86 8.93
CA THR A 100 1.90 -25.14 8.23
C THR A 100 1.33 -24.92 6.83
N ASN A 101 1.74 -25.74 5.87
CA ASN A 101 1.18 -25.76 4.50
C ASN A 101 1.32 -24.45 3.73
N ALA A 102 2.40 -23.68 3.96
CA ALA A 102 2.68 -22.49 3.15
C ALA A 102 2.91 -22.89 1.68
N SER A 103 2.25 -22.19 0.75
CA SER A 103 2.41 -22.48 -0.68
C SER A 103 3.74 -21.94 -1.21
N GLN A 104 4.39 -22.75 -2.05
CA GLN A 104 5.56 -22.39 -2.82
C GLN A 104 5.28 -22.65 -4.31
N LEU A 105 5.64 -21.68 -5.14
CA LEU A 105 5.55 -21.74 -6.59
C LEU A 105 6.91 -21.41 -7.20
N ILE A 106 7.44 -22.32 -8.01
CA ILE A 106 8.72 -22.16 -8.72
C ILE A 106 8.47 -22.38 -10.20
N PHE A 107 8.91 -21.44 -11.03
CA PHE A 107 8.82 -21.59 -12.48
C PHE A 107 9.93 -20.81 -13.17
N PHE A 108 10.08 -21.05 -14.47
CA PHE A 108 11.07 -20.40 -15.30
C PHE A 108 10.45 -19.27 -16.13
N THR A 109 11.10 -18.10 -16.11
CA THR A 109 10.75 -16.93 -16.93
C THR A 109 11.80 -16.69 -18.01
N GLY A 110 11.37 -16.27 -19.20
CA GLY A 110 12.26 -15.88 -20.28
C GLY A 110 12.65 -14.40 -20.20
N ALA A 111 13.95 -14.12 -20.32
CA ALA A 111 14.44 -12.75 -20.49
C ALA A 111 14.15 -12.30 -21.94
N THR A 112 13.07 -11.54 -22.13
CA THR A 112 12.62 -11.09 -23.46
C THR A 112 13.60 -10.14 -24.15
N ASP A 113 14.49 -9.48 -23.40
CA ASP A 113 15.52 -8.57 -23.92
C ASP A 113 16.76 -9.29 -24.49
N ARG A 114 16.94 -10.59 -24.18
CA ARG A 114 18.13 -11.39 -24.55
C ARG A 114 17.77 -12.64 -25.36
N TYR A 115 16.75 -12.54 -26.19
CA TYR A 115 16.38 -13.64 -27.06
C TYR A 115 17.30 -13.70 -28.28
N ASN A 116 18.03 -14.81 -28.43
CA ASN A 116 19.01 -14.98 -29.50
C ASN A 116 18.51 -16.07 -30.47
N GLY A 117 17.71 -15.69 -31.47
CA GLY A 117 17.14 -16.63 -32.42
C GLY A 117 15.91 -16.09 -33.14
N LYS A 118 15.25 -16.94 -33.92
CA LYS A 118 13.93 -16.66 -34.50
C LYS A 118 12.92 -17.67 -33.95
N ILE A 119 11.95 -17.18 -33.18
CA ILE A 119 10.89 -18.02 -32.58
C ILE A 119 10.17 -18.78 -33.70
N GLY A 120 10.10 -20.10 -33.58
CA GLY A 120 9.33 -20.95 -34.50
C GLY A 120 10.04 -21.32 -35.81
N THR A 121 11.36 -21.08 -35.93
CA THR A 121 12.18 -21.61 -37.03
C THR A 121 13.22 -22.61 -36.52
N ALA A 122 13.92 -23.31 -37.43
CA ALA A 122 15.01 -24.22 -37.07
C ALA A 122 16.25 -23.53 -36.46
N ASP A 123 16.29 -22.19 -36.47
CA ASP A 123 17.37 -21.36 -35.91
C ASP A 123 16.99 -20.73 -34.55
N ASP A 124 16.05 -21.33 -33.83
CA ASP A 124 15.73 -20.96 -32.45
C ASP A 124 16.86 -21.43 -31.52
N LYS A 125 17.85 -20.56 -31.27
CA LYS A 125 18.93 -20.83 -30.30
C LYS A 125 18.52 -20.54 -28.86
N GLY A 126 17.25 -20.21 -28.62
CA GLY A 126 16.70 -19.88 -27.31
C GLY A 126 17.16 -18.51 -26.78
N GLY A 127 16.47 -18.05 -25.75
CA GLY A 127 16.91 -16.94 -24.90
C GLY A 127 17.37 -17.41 -23.53
N ASP A 128 17.99 -16.50 -22.77
CA ASP A 128 18.29 -16.69 -21.35
C ASP A 128 17.00 -16.96 -20.57
N VAL A 129 17.07 -17.93 -19.66
CA VAL A 129 15.95 -18.32 -18.80
C VAL A 129 16.37 -18.12 -17.35
N SER A 130 15.53 -17.46 -16.57
CA SER A 130 15.71 -17.26 -15.13
C SER A 130 14.72 -18.10 -14.34
N ALA A 131 15.11 -18.62 -13.18
CA ALA A 131 14.20 -19.28 -12.25
C ALA A 131 13.66 -18.25 -11.25
N VAL A 132 12.33 -18.22 -11.09
CA VAL A 132 11.65 -17.36 -10.12
C VAL A 132 10.95 -18.24 -9.09
N THR A 133 10.92 -17.79 -7.84
CA THR A 133 10.31 -18.52 -6.74
C THR A 133 9.46 -17.57 -5.90
N TYR A 134 8.17 -17.90 -5.79
CA TYR A 134 7.21 -17.22 -4.93
C TYR A 134 6.91 -18.09 -3.72
N ARG A 135 6.94 -17.45 -2.53
CA ARG A 135 6.73 -18.11 -1.24
C ARG A 135 5.91 -17.22 -0.33
N LEU A 136 5.00 -17.82 0.41
CA LEU A 136 4.31 -17.13 1.49
C LEU A 136 5.19 -17.15 2.73
N VAL A 137 5.59 -15.97 3.23
CA VAL A 137 6.38 -15.84 4.46
C VAL A 137 5.75 -14.80 5.37
N TYR A 138 5.76 -15.04 6.69
CA TYR A 138 5.48 -13.99 7.65
C TYR A 138 6.72 -13.12 7.83
N ARG A 139 6.52 -11.81 7.81
CA ARG A 139 7.55 -10.82 8.11
C ARG A 139 6.93 -9.77 9.00
N ASP A 140 7.50 -9.63 10.20
CA ASP A 140 7.13 -8.52 11.07
C ASP A 140 7.51 -7.20 10.39
N GLN A 141 6.55 -6.29 10.29
CA GLN A 141 6.72 -4.96 9.69
C GLN A 141 7.14 -3.91 10.73
N ILE A 142 7.10 -4.25 12.02
CA ILE A 142 7.38 -3.36 13.15
C ILE A 142 8.61 -3.83 13.95
N GLY A 143 9.03 -5.08 13.78
CA GLY A 143 10.18 -5.71 14.43
C GLY A 143 11.53 -5.03 14.16
#